data_AF-A0A9E6MRM1-F1
#
_entry.id   AF-A0A9E6MRM1-F1
#
_cell.length_a   1.000
_cell.length_b   1.000
_cell.length_c   1.000
_cell.angle_alpha   90.00
_cell.angle_beta   90.00
_cell.angle_gamma   90.00
#
_symmetry.space_group_name_H-M   'P 1'
#
loop_
_entity.id
_entity.type
_entity.pdbx_description
1 polymer ?
#
loop_
_entity_poly.entity_id
_entity_poly.type
_entity_poly.pdbx_seq_one_letter_code
_entity_poly.pdbx_strand_id
1 'polypeptide(L)'
;MEGDATRDFDPLDSLFFEDEQDDDVVESVFEEGPYNLPNPEAYPTFLGELNSFANAETAEARIEALFNQMPTLHAMLYSMLEACTSPVAVADLEAQVGELKQHHHCIYDPSTLADLLERASAIRKTDAEGTPLDEVEQEPLRVEEDGVEYWAVAPAPDVHWMLTDDGRAKLDRYHPLELIRACVAEDARYPEIYHTVLRLCARDGGSTLAVIGDAVDDEPVLQSPKRFATYFVDKLERAGAISWNGHWCATSAGIEYLEGIEEAEGSR
;
A
#
# COMPACT_ATOMS: atom_id res chain seq x y z
N MET A 1 -62.43 -16.76 -53.23
CA MET A 1 -62.25 -15.78 -54.30
C MET A 1 -61.43 -14.67 -53.70
N GLU A 2 -60.17 -14.60 -54.15
CA GLU A 2 -59.19 -13.48 -54.14
C GLU A 2 -59.15 -12.51 -52.93
N GLY A 3 -58.01 -12.11 -52.40
CA GLY A 3 -56.66 -12.21 -52.93
C GLY A 3 -55.62 -11.67 -51.94
N ASP A 4 -54.40 -11.99 -52.30
CA ASP A 4 -53.10 -11.61 -51.75
C ASP A 4 -52.96 -10.12 -51.38
N ALA A 5 -52.35 -9.89 -50.21
CA ALA A 5 -51.56 -8.70 -49.93
C ALA A 5 -50.54 -9.07 -48.85
N THR A 6 -49.45 -9.71 -49.27
CA THR A 6 -48.16 -9.59 -48.60
C THR A 6 -47.88 -8.10 -48.35
N ARG A 7 -48.19 -7.62 -47.15
CA ARG A 7 -47.58 -6.40 -46.63
C ARG A 7 -46.14 -6.75 -46.29
N ASP A 8 -45.25 -6.22 -47.11
CA ASP A 8 -43.81 -6.12 -46.84
C ASP A 8 -43.65 -5.50 -45.46
N PHE A 9 -43.35 -6.34 -44.46
CA PHE A 9 -42.98 -5.88 -43.13
C PHE A 9 -41.49 -5.58 -43.19
N ASP A 10 -41.14 -4.31 -43.32
CA ASP A 10 -39.76 -3.85 -43.18
C ASP A 10 -39.44 -3.65 -41.69
N PRO A 11 -38.67 -4.56 -41.05
CA PRO A 11 -38.37 -4.46 -39.62
C PRO A 11 -37.42 -3.30 -39.27
N LEU A 12 -36.92 -2.56 -40.27
CA LEU A 12 -36.07 -1.39 -40.05
C LEU A 12 -36.86 -0.08 -39.98
N ASP A 13 -38.14 -0.08 -40.38
CA ASP A 13 -39.00 1.11 -40.29
C ASP A 13 -39.25 1.51 -38.81
N SER A 14 -39.20 0.53 -37.88
CA SER A 14 -39.26 0.76 -36.43
C SER A 14 -37.98 1.34 -35.80
N LEU A 15 -36.91 1.55 -36.59
CA LEU A 15 -35.66 2.17 -36.11
C LEU A 15 -35.51 3.63 -36.55
N PHE A 16 -36.43 4.15 -37.37
CA PHE A 16 -36.54 5.59 -37.58
C PHE A 16 -37.26 6.19 -36.38
N PHE A 17 -36.48 6.65 -35.41
CA PHE A 17 -36.97 7.55 -34.39
C PHE A 17 -37.43 8.82 -35.10
N GLU A 18 -38.71 9.17 -34.97
CA GLU A 18 -39.19 10.50 -35.34
C GLU A 18 -38.33 11.50 -34.55
N ASP A 19 -37.76 12.51 -35.23
CA ASP A 19 -36.97 13.58 -34.61
C ASP A 19 -37.87 14.40 -33.65
N GLU A 20 -38.20 13.84 -32.49
CA GLU A 20 -38.55 14.62 -31.31
C GLU A 20 -37.27 15.33 -30.90
N GLN A 21 -37.27 16.65 -31.04
CA GLN A 21 -36.24 17.52 -30.45
C GLN A 21 -36.24 17.30 -28.93
N ASP A 22 -35.39 16.37 -28.48
CA ASP A 22 -34.99 16.26 -27.09
C ASP A 22 -34.17 17.51 -26.74
N ASP A 23 -34.84 18.48 -26.11
CA ASP A 23 -34.24 19.69 -25.56
C ASP A 23 -33.45 19.42 -24.24
N ASP A 24 -33.29 18.14 -23.86
CA ASP A 24 -32.44 17.69 -22.75
C ASP A 24 -31.13 17.08 -23.26
N VAL A 25 -30.32 17.89 -23.95
CA VAL A 25 -28.91 17.56 -24.17
C VAL A 25 -28.20 17.65 -22.82
N VAL A 26 -28.08 16.52 -22.12
CA VAL A 26 -27.08 16.38 -21.05
C VAL A 26 -25.71 16.56 -21.69
N GLU A 27 -25.12 17.73 -21.47
CA GLU A 27 -23.77 18.05 -21.92
C GLU A 27 -22.83 16.95 -21.43
N SER A 28 -22.30 16.15 -22.36
CA SER A 28 -21.31 15.12 -22.06
C SER A 28 -20.15 15.81 -21.33
N VAL A 29 -19.80 15.30 -20.15
CA VAL A 29 -18.67 15.80 -19.35
C VAL A 29 -17.32 15.49 -20.05
N PHE A 30 -17.34 14.69 -21.11
CA PHE A 30 -16.17 14.35 -21.91
C PHE A 30 -16.21 15.12 -23.22
N GLU A 31 -15.13 15.87 -23.50
CA GLU A 31 -14.90 16.48 -24.80
C GLU A 31 -14.93 15.37 -25.87
N GLU A 32 -15.91 15.44 -26.78
CA GLU A 32 -16.01 14.49 -27.89
C GLU A 32 -14.90 14.77 -28.92
N GLY A 33 -14.10 13.75 -29.22
CA GLY A 33 -13.16 13.76 -30.32
C GLY A 33 -13.88 13.63 -31.68
N PRO A 34 -13.13 13.64 -32.80
CA PRO A 34 -13.74 13.50 -34.11
C PRO A 34 -14.54 12.18 -34.21
N TYR A 35 -15.73 12.27 -34.82
CA TYR A 35 -16.67 11.15 -35.02
C TYR A 35 -17.37 10.61 -33.75
N ASN A 36 -17.70 11.45 -32.76
CA ASN A 36 -18.30 11.03 -31.47
C ASN A 36 -17.49 9.93 -30.75
N LEU A 37 -16.19 9.85 -31.04
CA LEU A 37 -15.28 9.00 -30.30
C LEU A 37 -14.80 9.78 -29.07
N PRO A 38 -14.65 9.13 -27.90
CA PRO A 38 -14.05 9.78 -26.74
C PRO A 38 -12.69 10.39 -27.14
N ASN A 39 -12.48 11.68 -26.86
CA ASN A 39 -11.20 12.31 -27.16
C ASN A 39 -10.09 11.59 -26.38
N PRO A 40 -9.11 10.95 -27.05
CA PRO A 40 -8.03 10.23 -26.38
C PRO A 40 -7.18 11.13 -25.48
N GLU A 41 -7.14 12.44 -25.75
CA GLU A 41 -6.43 13.43 -24.93
C GLU A 41 -7.27 13.99 -23.78
N ALA A 42 -8.60 13.80 -23.79
CA ALA A 42 -9.51 14.23 -22.72
C ALA A 42 -9.88 13.10 -21.74
N TYR A 43 -9.18 11.97 -21.79
CA TYR A 43 -9.33 10.94 -20.77
C TYR A 43 -9.04 11.56 -19.39
N PRO A 44 -9.94 11.44 -18.41
CA PRO A 44 -9.67 11.94 -17.08
C PRO A 44 -8.41 11.25 -16.56
N THR A 45 -7.44 12.05 -16.10
CA THR A 45 -6.20 11.61 -15.43
C THR A 45 -6.46 10.79 -14.16
N PHE A 46 -7.72 10.51 -13.81
CA PHE A 46 -8.09 9.56 -12.77
C PHE A 46 -7.67 8.12 -13.12
N LEU A 47 -7.56 7.80 -14.41
CA LEU A 47 -6.69 6.74 -14.88
C LEU A 47 -5.28 7.31 -15.00
N GLY A 48 -4.69 7.74 -13.89
CA GLY A 48 -3.23 7.85 -13.83
C GLY A 48 -2.76 6.51 -14.33
N GLU A 49 -1.97 6.50 -15.40
CA GLU A 49 -1.60 5.31 -16.15
C GLU A 49 -1.52 4.12 -15.19
N LEU A 50 -2.22 3.02 -15.49
CA LEU A 50 -2.07 1.73 -14.80
C LEU A 50 -0.65 1.18 -15.03
N ASN A 51 0.36 2.03 -14.87
CA ASN A 51 1.76 1.71 -14.74
C ASN A 51 1.87 0.95 -13.43
N SER A 52 1.70 -0.36 -13.58
CA SER A 52 2.26 -1.33 -12.65
C SER A 52 3.61 -0.82 -12.21
N PHE A 53 3.83 -0.66 -10.91
CA PHE A 53 5.13 -0.23 -10.36
C PHE A 53 6.27 -1.07 -10.94
N ALA A 54 5.99 -2.33 -11.33
CA ALA A 54 6.94 -3.25 -11.95
C ALA A 54 7.42 -2.84 -13.35
N ASN A 55 6.79 -1.86 -14.00
CA ASN A 55 7.21 -1.36 -15.31
C ASN A 55 8.45 -0.45 -15.22
N ALA A 56 8.84 0.00 -14.02
CA ALA A 56 10.02 0.82 -13.87
C ALA A 56 11.30 0.04 -14.19
N GLU A 57 12.23 0.68 -14.91
CA GLU A 57 13.43 0.05 -15.45
C GLU A 57 14.36 -0.49 -14.34
N THR A 58 14.48 0.21 -13.22
CA THR A 58 15.36 -0.16 -12.11
C THR A 58 14.58 -0.70 -10.92
N ALA A 59 15.21 -1.60 -10.14
CA ALA A 59 14.64 -2.12 -8.90
C ALA A 59 14.32 -0.97 -7.92
N GLU A 60 15.26 -0.06 -7.70
CA GLU A 60 15.04 1.15 -6.90
C GLU A 60 13.76 1.90 -7.30
N ALA A 61 13.55 2.15 -8.60
CA ALA A 61 12.35 2.85 -9.06
C ALA A 61 11.06 2.03 -8.87
N ARG A 62 11.11 0.69 -9.03
CA ARG A 62 9.97 -0.19 -8.74
C ARG A 62 9.60 -0.15 -7.27
N ILE A 63 10.59 -0.18 -6.38
CA ILE A 63 10.41 -0.14 -4.93
C ILE A 63 9.80 1.20 -4.52
N GLU A 64 10.37 2.32 -4.99
CA GLU A 64 9.81 3.65 -4.69
C GLU A 64 8.37 3.79 -5.21
N ALA A 65 8.09 3.32 -6.43
CA ALA A 65 6.74 3.36 -6.99
C ALA A 65 5.74 2.52 -6.17
N LEU A 66 6.12 1.31 -5.72
CA LEU A 66 5.28 0.48 -4.85
C LEU A 66 4.94 1.20 -3.55
N PHE A 67 5.96 1.75 -2.86
CA PHE A 67 5.73 2.47 -1.61
C PHE A 67 4.85 3.71 -1.84
N ASN A 68 5.08 4.48 -2.90
CA ASN A 68 4.26 5.66 -3.21
C ASN A 68 2.79 5.30 -3.50
N GLN A 69 2.53 4.13 -4.08
CA GLN A 69 1.17 3.63 -4.32
C GLN A 69 0.48 3.11 -3.06
N MET A 70 1.22 2.77 -2.00
CA MET A 70 0.71 2.13 -0.78
C MET A 70 1.12 2.84 0.51
N PRO A 71 0.85 4.15 0.67
CA PRO A 71 1.31 4.94 1.82
C PRO A 71 0.79 4.42 3.17
N THR A 72 -0.45 3.90 3.22
CA THR A 72 -1.06 3.35 4.44
C THR A 72 -0.48 2.00 4.87
N LEU A 73 0.33 1.36 4.01
CA LEU A 73 0.97 0.08 4.29
C LEU A 73 2.46 0.21 4.56
N HIS A 74 3.03 1.43 4.58
CA HIS A 74 4.47 1.64 4.78
C HIS A 74 5.01 0.92 6.03
N ALA A 75 4.34 1.08 7.17
CA ALA A 75 4.76 0.41 8.41
C ALA A 75 4.82 -1.11 8.25
N MET A 76 3.84 -1.70 7.57
CA MET A 76 3.78 -3.14 7.30
C MET A 76 4.88 -3.57 6.32
N LEU A 77 5.07 -2.84 5.22
CA LEU A 77 6.10 -3.14 4.23
C LEU A 77 7.51 -3.02 4.83
N TYR A 78 7.78 -1.97 5.61
CA TYR A 78 9.06 -1.84 6.31
C TYR A 78 9.28 -2.94 7.34
N SER A 79 8.24 -3.35 8.09
CA SER A 79 8.33 -4.50 9.00
C SER A 79 8.67 -5.80 8.28
N MET A 80 8.12 -6.03 7.09
CA MET A 80 8.46 -7.18 6.25
C MET A 80 9.90 -7.12 5.74
N LEU A 81 10.37 -5.94 5.30
CA LEU A 81 11.76 -5.75 4.90
C LEU A 81 12.72 -6.03 6.06
N GLU A 82 12.38 -5.56 7.27
CA GLU A 82 13.16 -5.80 8.49
C GLU A 82 13.21 -7.29 8.86
N ALA A 83 12.09 -8.01 8.75
CA ALA A 83 12.06 -9.46 8.94
C ALA A 83 12.94 -10.21 7.93
N CYS A 84 12.93 -9.78 6.66
CA CYS A 84 13.71 -10.41 5.59
C CYS A 84 15.21 -10.04 5.60
N THR A 85 15.71 -9.37 6.65
CA THR A 85 17.13 -9.03 6.77
C THR A 85 18.04 -10.26 6.88
N SER A 86 17.47 -11.39 7.29
CA SER A 86 17.98 -12.76 7.19
C SER A 86 16.93 -13.64 6.51
N PRO A 87 17.29 -14.83 5.99
CA PRO A 87 16.31 -15.77 5.45
C PRO A 87 15.20 -16.08 6.46
N VAL A 88 13.94 -15.88 6.06
CA VAL A 88 12.75 -16.17 6.86
C VAL A 88 11.86 -17.15 6.11
N ALA A 89 11.46 -18.25 6.76
CA ALA A 89 10.57 -19.22 6.14
C ALA A 89 9.23 -18.57 5.76
N VAL A 90 8.64 -18.98 4.63
CA VAL A 90 7.37 -18.40 4.14
C VAL A 90 6.29 -18.40 5.23
N ALA A 91 6.11 -19.52 5.93
CA ALA A 91 5.10 -19.66 6.98
C ALA A 91 5.32 -18.71 8.16
N ASP A 92 6.57 -18.43 8.52
CA ASP A 92 6.90 -17.54 9.64
C ASP A 92 6.63 -16.08 9.27
N LEU A 93 6.99 -15.66 8.06
CA LEU A 93 6.65 -14.32 7.56
C LEU A 93 5.13 -14.13 7.47
N GLU A 94 4.41 -15.14 6.97
CA GLU A 94 2.95 -15.10 6.88
C GLU A 94 2.28 -14.97 8.26
N ALA A 95 2.78 -15.71 9.26
CA ALA A 95 2.29 -15.62 10.64
C ALA A 95 2.53 -14.22 11.23
N GLN A 96 3.75 -13.68 11.08
CA GLN A 96 4.11 -12.34 11.57
C GLN A 96 3.24 -11.25 10.93
N VAL A 97 3.10 -11.27 9.60
CA VAL A 97 2.26 -10.29 8.89
C VAL A 97 0.78 -10.50 9.21
N GLY A 98 0.35 -11.74 9.42
CA GLY A 98 -1.00 -12.08 9.85
C GLY A 98 -1.35 -11.44 11.20
N GLU A 99 -0.43 -11.42 12.16
CA GLU A 99 -0.60 -10.74 13.45
C GLU A 99 -0.70 -9.22 13.28
N LEU A 100 0.24 -8.61 12.54
CA LEU A 100 0.21 -7.16 12.25
C LEU A 100 -1.10 -6.75 11.59
N LYS A 101 -1.60 -7.55 10.65
CA LYS A 101 -2.85 -7.30 9.93
C LYS A 101 -4.11 -7.31 10.81
N GLN A 102 -4.12 -7.96 11.98
CA GLN A 102 -5.34 -8.07 12.80
C GLN A 102 -5.94 -6.71 13.16
N HIS A 103 -5.08 -5.69 13.20
CA HIS A 103 -5.49 -4.34 13.52
C HIS A 103 -5.56 -3.41 12.32
N HIS A 104 -5.09 -3.81 11.14
CA HIS A 104 -5.12 -3.01 9.92
C HIS A 104 -6.28 -3.40 9.00
N HIS A 105 -6.95 -2.42 8.41
CA HIS A 105 -7.93 -2.66 7.34
C HIS A 105 -7.24 -2.92 6.00
N CYS A 106 -6.47 -4.00 5.92
CA CYS A 106 -5.72 -4.41 4.73
C CYS A 106 -6.37 -5.64 4.08
N ILE A 107 -6.79 -5.50 2.83
CA ILE A 107 -7.41 -6.57 2.04
C ILE A 107 -6.41 -7.58 1.47
N TYR A 108 -5.12 -7.23 1.43
CA TYR A 108 -4.07 -8.08 0.84
C TYR A 108 -3.66 -9.18 1.82
N ASP A 109 -3.67 -10.43 1.38
CA ASP A 109 -3.11 -11.52 2.17
C ASP A 109 -1.58 -11.38 2.34
N PRO A 110 -0.99 -11.93 3.43
CA PRO A 110 0.45 -11.86 3.66
C PRO A 110 1.30 -12.27 2.45
N SER A 111 0.92 -13.36 1.77
CA SER A 111 1.56 -13.83 0.54
C SER A 111 1.50 -12.79 -0.58
N THR A 112 0.38 -12.09 -0.73
CA THR A 112 0.25 -11.04 -1.75
C THR A 112 1.18 -9.86 -1.48
N LEU A 113 1.37 -9.48 -0.21
CA LEU A 113 2.33 -8.42 0.14
C LEU A 113 3.77 -8.86 -0.15
N ALA A 114 4.11 -10.11 0.14
CA ALA A 114 5.42 -10.67 -0.18
C ALA A 114 5.65 -10.71 -1.71
N ASP A 115 4.65 -11.15 -2.48
CA ASP A 115 4.71 -11.16 -3.94
C ASP A 115 4.85 -9.75 -4.53
N LEU A 116 4.23 -8.73 -3.92
CA LEU A 116 4.41 -7.33 -4.35
C LEU A 116 5.85 -6.85 -4.12
N LEU A 117 6.44 -7.17 -2.97
CA LEU A 117 7.84 -6.85 -2.65
C LEU A 117 8.81 -7.62 -3.56
N GLU A 118 8.54 -8.90 -3.85
CA GLU A 118 9.32 -9.71 -4.79
C GLU A 118 9.27 -9.11 -6.21
N ARG A 119 8.07 -8.76 -6.69
CA ARG A 119 7.88 -8.10 -8.00
C ARG A 119 8.55 -6.73 -8.08
N ALA A 120 8.66 -6.02 -6.95
CA ALA A 120 9.40 -4.77 -6.87
C ALA A 120 10.93 -5.02 -6.80
N SER A 121 11.35 -6.28 -6.65
CA SER A 121 12.74 -6.69 -6.43
C SER A 121 13.30 -6.23 -5.08
N ALA A 122 12.46 -6.02 -4.07
CA ALA A 122 12.86 -5.68 -2.70
C ALA A 122 13.25 -6.92 -1.88
N ILE A 123 12.56 -8.05 -2.11
CA ILE A 123 12.87 -9.35 -1.52
C ILE A 123 12.96 -10.40 -2.64
N ARG A 124 13.49 -11.57 -2.31
CA ARG A 124 13.60 -12.72 -3.21
C ARG A 124 13.41 -14.03 -2.45
N LYS A 125 13.10 -15.10 -3.17
CA LYS A 125 13.07 -16.47 -2.63
C LYS A 125 14.48 -17.05 -2.53
N THR A 126 14.79 -17.66 -1.39
CA THR A 126 16.06 -18.34 -1.09
C THR A 126 15.82 -19.69 -0.41
N ASP A 127 16.87 -20.47 -0.27
CA ASP A 127 16.95 -21.51 0.76
C ASP A 127 17.18 -20.90 2.16
N ALA A 128 17.37 -21.75 3.17
CA ALA A 128 17.60 -21.33 4.56
C ALA A 128 18.96 -20.62 4.76
N GLU A 129 19.91 -20.87 3.87
CA GLU A 129 21.26 -20.32 3.86
C GLU A 129 21.36 -18.98 3.13
N GLY A 130 20.29 -18.57 2.42
CA GLY A 130 20.23 -17.34 1.63
C GLY A 130 20.70 -17.53 0.19
N THR A 131 20.92 -18.77 -0.25
CA THR A 131 21.18 -19.07 -1.66
C THR A 131 19.91 -18.84 -2.46
N PRO A 132 19.98 -18.13 -3.58
CA PRO A 132 18.81 -17.93 -4.43
C PRO A 132 18.21 -19.23 -4.93
N LEU A 133 16.88 -19.33 -4.89
CA LEU A 133 16.22 -20.59 -5.21
C LEU A 133 16.43 -21.05 -6.66
N ASP A 134 16.69 -20.12 -7.59
CA ASP A 134 17.04 -20.39 -8.99
C ASP A 134 18.49 -20.86 -9.19
N GLU A 135 19.33 -20.72 -8.16
CA GLU A 135 20.71 -21.21 -8.10
C GLU A 135 20.83 -22.54 -7.32
N VAL A 136 19.78 -22.97 -6.62
CA VAL A 136 19.77 -24.24 -5.88
C VAL A 136 19.58 -25.41 -6.85
N GLU A 137 20.66 -26.16 -7.07
CA GLU A 137 20.60 -27.43 -7.81
C GLU A 137 19.99 -28.53 -6.92
N GLN A 138 18.92 -29.18 -7.42
CA GLN A 138 18.31 -30.34 -6.76
C GLN A 138 18.56 -31.61 -7.56
N GLU A 139 19.25 -32.55 -6.94
CA GLU A 139 19.42 -33.89 -7.50
C GLU A 139 18.15 -34.73 -7.28
N PRO A 140 17.65 -35.42 -8.32
CA PRO A 140 16.51 -36.32 -8.17
C PRO A 140 16.87 -37.49 -7.24
N LEU A 141 15.88 -37.94 -6.46
CA LEU A 141 16.05 -39.06 -5.54
C LEU A 141 16.02 -40.39 -6.30
N ARG A 142 16.69 -41.39 -5.75
CA ARG A 142 16.55 -42.78 -6.20
C ARG A 142 15.68 -43.54 -5.22
N VAL A 143 14.62 -44.16 -5.73
CA VAL A 143 13.67 -44.96 -4.95
C VAL A 143 13.61 -46.37 -5.52
N GLU A 144 13.59 -47.37 -4.65
CA GLU A 144 13.49 -48.77 -5.05
C GLU A 144 12.07 -49.28 -4.79
N GLU A 145 11.40 -49.74 -5.85
CA GLU A 145 10.11 -50.41 -5.78
C GLU A 145 10.22 -51.81 -6.41
N ASP A 146 9.86 -52.85 -5.66
CA ASP A 146 9.94 -54.27 -6.08
C ASP A 146 11.30 -54.70 -6.65
N GLY A 147 12.41 -54.13 -6.15
CA GLY A 147 13.77 -54.46 -6.59
C GLY A 147 14.22 -53.74 -7.87
N VAL A 148 13.46 -52.73 -8.33
CA VAL A 148 13.80 -51.88 -9.47
C VAL A 148 14.02 -50.44 -8.99
N GLU A 149 15.15 -49.86 -9.37
CA GLU A 149 15.50 -48.47 -9.05
C GLU A 149 14.81 -47.50 -10.03
N TYR A 150 14.08 -46.54 -9.48
CA TYR A 150 13.44 -45.44 -10.20
C TYR A 150 14.00 -44.10 -9.74
N TRP A 151 13.98 -43.12 -10.64
CA TRP A 151 14.19 -41.73 -10.28
C TRP A 151 12.88 -41.13 -9.80
N ALA A 152 12.89 -40.53 -8.62
CA ALA A 152 11.81 -39.75 -8.06
C ALA A 152 12.21 -38.27 -8.04
N VAL A 153 11.20 -37.41 -8.18
CA VAL A 153 11.37 -35.97 -8.01
C VAL A 153 11.74 -35.70 -6.55
N ALA A 154 12.78 -34.91 -6.31
CA ALA A 154 13.12 -34.47 -4.97
C ALA A 154 11.96 -33.65 -4.37
N PRO A 155 11.73 -33.72 -3.05
CA PRO A 155 10.76 -32.83 -2.42
C PRO A 155 11.14 -31.37 -2.71
N ALA A 156 10.12 -30.52 -2.86
CA ALA A 156 10.36 -29.09 -3.02
C ALA A 156 11.20 -28.57 -1.84
N PRO A 157 12.18 -27.71 -2.09
CA PRO A 157 13.05 -27.18 -1.06
C PRO A 157 12.26 -26.25 -0.15
N ASP A 158 12.71 -26.11 1.08
CA ASP A 158 12.13 -25.15 2.01
C ASP A 158 12.42 -23.72 1.53
N VAL A 159 11.34 -22.98 1.21
CA VAL A 159 11.44 -21.64 0.65
C VAL A 159 11.47 -20.60 1.76
N HIS A 160 12.41 -19.67 1.63
CA HIS A 160 12.59 -18.53 2.51
C HIS A 160 12.50 -17.22 1.72
N TRP A 161 12.15 -16.14 2.39
CA TRP A 161 12.24 -14.78 1.90
C TRP A 161 13.49 -14.10 2.45
N MET A 162 14.20 -13.36 1.61
CA MET A 162 15.34 -12.56 2.01
C MET A 162 15.40 -11.25 1.22
N LEU A 163 15.92 -10.19 1.84
CA LEU A 163 16.19 -8.92 1.17
C LEU A 163 17.13 -9.08 -0.02
N THR A 164 16.86 -8.32 -1.08
CA THR A 164 17.84 -8.01 -2.12
C THR A 164 18.72 -6.83 -1.68
N ASP A 165 19.79 -6.54 -2.43
CA ASP A 165 20.60 -5.33 -2.20
C ASP A 165 19.77 -4.04 -2.36
N ASP A 166 18.84 -3.99 -3.31
CA ASP A 166 17.94 -2.84 -3.52
C ASP A 166 16.93 -2.69 -2.38
N GLY A 167 16.37 -3.81 -1.88
CA GLY A 167 15.50 -3.81 -0.71
C GLY A 167 16.25 -3.36 0.55
N ARG A 168 17.49 -3.81 0.72
CA ARG A 168 18.39 -3.34 1.78
C ARG A 168 18.62 -1.84 1.68
N ALA A 169 18.95 -1.33 0.50
CA ALA A 169 19.14 0.11 0.28
C ALA A 169 17.89 0.94 0.61
N LYS A 170 16.68 0.42 0.30
CA LYS A 170 15.42 1.06 0.70
C LYS A 170 15.24 1.09 2.22
N LEU A 171 15.53 -0.03 2.89
CA LEU A 171 15.44 -0.14 4.35
C LEU A 171 16.46 0.77 5.04
N ASP A 172 17.71 0.82 4.55
CA ASP A 172 18.77 1.63 5.14
C ASP A 172 18.49 3.13 5.06
N ARG A 173 17.69 3.59 4.08
CA ARG A 173 17.24 4.99 3.96
C ARG A 173 16.04 5.30 4.86
N TYR A 174 15.46 4.31 5.53
CA TYR A 174 14.33 4.51 6.41
C TYR A 174 14.81 5.00 7.78
N HIS A 175 14.73 6.31 7.97
CA HIS A 175 15.09 6.97 9.23
C HIS A 175 13.84 7.58 9.86
N PRO A 176 13.01 6.78 10.55
CA PRO A 176 11.71 7.24 11.08
C PRO A 176 11.86 8.45 11.99
N LEU A 177 12.90 8.50 12.83
CA LEU A 177 13.15 9.66 13.70
C LEU A 177 13.38 10.96 12.91
N GLU A 178 14.09 10.89 11.78
CA GLU A 178 14.31 12.04 10.90
C GLU A 178 13.04 12.43 10.15
N LEU A 179 12.25 11.46 9.71
CA LEU A 179 10.95 11.69 9.07
C LEU A 179 9.95 12.35 10.03
N ILE A 180 9.93 11.94 11.31
CA ILE A 180 9.10 12.57 12.34
C ILE A 180 9.54 14.02 12.56
N ARG A 181 10.86 14.27 12.68
CA ARG A 181 11.41 15.63 12.80
C ARG A 181 11.03 16.50 11.61
N ALA A 182 11.18 15.98 10.39
CA ALA A 182 10.82 16.68 9.16
C ALA A 182 9.31 16.98 9.10
N CYS A 183 8.46 16.00 9.42
CA CYS A 183 7.01 16.15 9.45
C CYS A 183 6.56 17.32 10.36
N VAL A 184 7.13 17.43 11.56
CA VAL A 184 6.81 18.52 12.49
C VAL A 184 7.40 19.85 12.00
N ALA A 185 8.60 19.84 11.45
CA ALA A 185 9.27 21.06 10.95
C ALA A 185 8.60 21.66 9.70
N GLU A 186 8.10 20.81 8.79
CA GLU A 186 7.33 21.23 7.60
C GLU A 186 6.07 22.02 7.97
N ASP A 187 5.52 21.75 9.16
CA ASP A 187 4.32 22.36 9.66
C ASP A 187 4.58 23.11 10.97
N ALA A 188 5.61 23.96 10.93
CA ALA A 188 6.16 24.72 12.06
C ALA A 188 5.15 25.58 12.84
N ARG A 189 3.92 25.72 12.33
CA ARG A 189 2.83 26.41 13.04
C ARG A 189 2.20 25.56 14.15
N TYR A 190 2.27 24.23 14.06
CA TYR A 190 1.52 23.34 14.96
C TYR A 190 2.39 22.33 15.75
N PRO A 191 3.65 22.62 16.16
CA PRO A 191 4.49 21.64 16.85
C PRO A 191 3.80 21.11 18.12
N GLU A 192 3.22 21.99 18.93
CA GLU A 192 2.51 21.59 20.16
C GLU A 192 1.30 20.68 19.90
N ILE A 193 0.65 20.82 18.75
CA ILE A 193 -0.47 19.96 18.38
C ILE A 193 0.06 18.57 18.03
N TYR A 194 1.12 18.45 17.22
CA TYR A 194 1.77 17.16 16.97
C TYR A 194 2.24 16.49 18.26
N HIS A 195 2.86 17.25 19.16
CA HIS A 195 3.35 16.72 20.44
C HIS A 195 2.18 16.25 21.31
N THR A 196 1.08 17.00 21.35
CA THR A 196 -0.12 16.62 22.09
C THR A 196 -0.72 15.32 21.54
N VAL A 197 -0.90 15.21 20.23
CA VAL A 197 -1.38 13.98 19.59
C VAL A 197 -0.46 12.81 19.91
N LEU A 198 0.86 12.98 19.77
CA LEU A 198 1.85 11.93 20.03
C LEU A 198 1.85 11.49 21.50
N ARG A 199 1.77 12.43 22.46
CA ARG A 199 1.64 12.12 23.90
C ARG A 199 0.37 11.31 24.19
N LEU A 200 -0.75 11.62 23.53
CA LEU A 200 -1.98 10.82 23.68
C LEU A 200 -1.77 9.39 23.17
N CYS A 201 -1.14 9.24 22.01
CA CYS A 201 -0.83 7.93 21.43
C CYS A 201 0.23 7.14 22.20
N ALA A 202 1.10 7.80 22.98
CA ALA A 202 2.13 7.17 23.80
C ALA A 202 1.60 6.63 25.16
N ARG A 203 0.33 6.87 25.49
CA ARG A 203 -0.29 6.34 26.71
C ARG A 203 -0.44 4.82 26.62
N ASP A 204 -0.50 4.16 27.78
CA ASP A 204 -0.79 2.74 27.86
C ASP A 204 -2.15 2.42 27.20
N GLY A 205 -2.14 1.53 26.21
CA GLY A 205 -3.31 1.20 25.37
C GLY A 205 -3.61 2.18 24.22
N GLY A 206 -2.80 3.23 24.01
CA GLY A 206 -2.97 4.21 22.93
C GLY A 206 -4.14 5.17 23.15
N SER A 207 -4.63 5.76 22.04
CA SER A 207 -5.75 6.70 22.05
C SER A 207 -6.72 6.50 20.89
N THR A 208 -7.96 6.95 21.05
CA THR A 208 -8.94 6.97 19.94
C THR A 208 -8.91 8.32 19.23
N LEU A 209 -9.34 8.33 17.96
CA LEU A 209 -9.47 9.59 17.21
C LEU A 209 -10.41 10.59 17.91
N ALA A 210 -11.46 10.12 18.59
CA ALA A 210 -12.36 10.97 19.35
C ALA A 210 -11.66 11.66 20.52
N VAL A 211 -10.89 10.91 21.32
CA VAL A 211 -10.11 11.47 22.45
C VAL A 211 -9.05 12.45 21.95
N ILE A 212 -8.43 12.17 20.80
CA ILE A 212 -7.48 13.10 20.17
C ILE A 212 -8.19 14.37 19.72
N GLY A 213 -9.34 14.25 19.04
CA GLY A 213 -10.16 15.37 18.59
C GLY A 213 -10.60 16.29 19.73
N ASP A 214 -11.14 15.71 20.81
CA ASP A 214 -11.56 16.45 22.01
C ASP A 214 -10.42 17.28 22.63
N ALA A 215 -9.17 16.85 22.45
CA ALA A 215 -8.00 17.53 23.00
C ALA A 215 -7.47 18.67 22.11
N VAL A 216 -7.67 18.61 20.79
CA VAL A 216 -6.98 19.53 19.86
C VAL A 216 -7.90 20.33 18.95
N ASP A 217 -9.09 19.84 18.58
CA ASP A 217 -9.88 20.42 17.47
C ASP A 217 -10.38 21.84 17.72
N ASP A 218 -10.52 22.23 18.99
CA ASP A 218 -10.96 23.55 19.44
C ASP A 218 -9.79 24.52 19.70
N GLU A 219 -8.54 24.08 19.50
CA GLU A 219 -7.38 24.93 19.69
C GLU A 219 -7.42 26.16 18.75
N PRO A 220 -7.19 27.39 19.26
CA PRO A 220 -7.30 28.61 18.46
C PRO A 220 -6.39 28.61 17.24
N VAL A 221 -5.20 28.01 17.37
CA VAL A 221 -4.22 27.93 16.29
C VAL A 221 -4.76 27.14 15.10
N LEU A 222 -5.68 26.19 15.32
CA LEU A 222 -6.28 25.33 14.31
C LEU A 222 -7.52 25.92 13.64
N GLN A 223 -7.99 27.12 14.00
CA GLN A 223 -9.23 27.67 13.45
C GLN A 223 -9.05 28.41 12.13
N SER A 224 -7.81 28.76 11.73
CA SER A 224 -7.54 29.48 10.48
C SER A 224 -6.12 29.23 9.95
N PRO A 225 -5.91 28.29 8.99
CA PRO A 225 -6.94 27.45 8.37
C PRO A 225 -7.51 26.43 9.34
N LYS A 226 -8.78 26.03 9.15
CA LYS A 226 -9.40 24.97 9.96
C LYS A 226 -8.67 23.65 9.74
N ARG A 227 -8.19 23.04 10.81
CA ARG A 227 -7.61 21.68 10.85
C ARG A 227 -8.26 20.87 11.96
N PHE A 228 -8.20 19.55 11.83
CA PHE A 228 -8.75 18.58 12.77
C PHE A 228 -7.71 17.52 13.12
N ALA A 229 -7.92 16.77 14.20
CA ALA A 229 -7.05 15.70 14.68
C ALA A 229 -6.62 14.72 13.57
N THR A 230 -7.53 14.37 12.65
CA THR A 230 -7.25 13.48 11.51
C THR A 230 -6.06 13.95 10.68
N TYR A 231 -5.92 15.25 10.44
CA TYR A 231 -4.81 15.81 9.69
C TYR A 231 -3.44 15.52 10.34
N PHE A 232 -3.38 15.60 11.68
CA PHE A 232 -2.15 15.36 12.43
C PHE A 232 -1.86 13.87 12.57
N VAL A 233 -2.90 13.07 12.79
CA VAL A 233 -2.82 11.61 12.83
C VAL A 233 -2.28 11.06 11.50
N ASP A 234 -2.86 11.45 10.37
CA ASP A 234 -2.43 11.01 9.04
C ASP A 234 -0.95 11.34 8.78
N LYS A 235 -0.51 12.54 9.20
CA LYS A 235 0.87 12.98 9.03
C LYS A 235 1.85 12.23 9.94
N LEU A 236 1.50 12.03 11.21
CA LEU A 236 2.32 11.27 12.15
C LEU A 236 2.40 9.80 11.76
N GLU A 237 1.31 9.20 11.25
CA GLU A 237 1.31 7.83 10.75
C GLU A 237 2.25 7.69 9.55
N ARG A 238 2.16 8.59 8.56
CA ARG A 238 3.05 8.60 7.38
C ARG A 238 4.52 8.79 7.75
N ALA A 239 4.80 9.58 8.79
CA ALA A 239 6.15 9.76 9.31
C ALA A 239 6.66 8.56 10.12
N GLY A 240 5.80 7.58 10.43
CA GLY A 240 6.13 6.42 11.26
C GLY A 240 6.15 6.71 12.75
N ALA A 241 5.55 7.82 13.21
CA ALA A 241 5.50 8.19 14.64
C ALA A 241 4.42 7.41 15.40
N ILE A 242 3.32 7.09 14.72
CA ILE A 242 2.18 6.36 15.29
C ILE A 242 1.72 5.28 14.32
N SER A 243 1.01 4.28 14.82
CA SER A 243 0.37 3.23 14.03
C SER A 243 -1.00 2.88 14.62
N TRP A 244 -1.87 2.34 13.78
CA TRP A 244 -3.19 1.89 14.18
C TRP A 244 -3.18 0.41 14.59
N ASN A 245 -3.34 0.15 15.89
CA ASN A 245 -3.41 -1.20 16.48
C ASN A 245 -4.76 -1.43 17.21
N GLY A 246 -5.86 -1.04 16.56
CA GLY A 246 -7.20 -0.92 17.18
C GLY A 246 -7.38 0.37 18.00
N HIS A 247 -6.28 0.98 18.41
CA HIS A 247 -6.14 2.36 18.88
C HIS A 247 -4.91 2.98 18.19
N TRP A 248 -4.82 4.31 18.19
CA TRP A 248 -3.61 5.01 17.76
C TRP A 248 -2.54 4.89 18.84
N CYS A 249 -1.44 4.21 18.52
CA CYS A 249 -0.33 3.96 19.42
C CYS A 249 0.94 4.59 18.88
N ALA A 250 1.75 5.19 19.74
CA ALA A 250 3.09 5.64 19.37
C ALA A 250 3.98 4.44 19.02
N THR A 251 4.78 4.56 17.96
CA THR A 251 5.83 3.61 17.64
C THR A 251 7.03 3.83 18.55
N SER A 252 8.02 2.93 18.52
CA SER A 252 9.30 3.13 19.21
C SER A 252 9.97 4.46 18.82
N ALA A 253 10.01 4.78 17.53
CA ALA A 253 10.54 6.04 17.02
C ALA A 253 9.72 7.26 17.47
N GLY A 254 8.39 7.12 17.57
CA GLY A 254 7.52 8.16 18.12
C GLY A 254 7.79 8.43 19.60
N ILE A 255 7.99 7.38 20.39
CA ILE A 255 8.34 7.49 21.81
C ILE A 255 9.72 8.15 21.96
N GLU A 256 10.72 7.69 21.22
CA GLU A 256 12.08 8.25 21.25
C GLU A 256 12.09 9.74 20.87
N TYR A 257 11.32 10.12 19.84
CA TYR A 257 11.16 11.52 19.46
C TYR A 257 10.56 12.36 20.61
N LEU A 258 9.53 11.83 21.29
CA LEU A 258 8.85 12.51 22.38
C LEU A 258 9.76 12.67 23.61
N GLU A 259 10.48 11.62 24.00
CA GLU A 259 11.47 11.68 25.09
C GLU A 259 12.52 12.76 24.83
N GLY A 260 13.04 12.85 23.60
CA GLY A 260 14.00 13.89 23.23
C GLY A 260 13.45 15.32 23.30
N ILE A 261 12.13 15.51 23.17
CA ILE A 261 11.48 16.82 23.40
C ILE A 261 11.40 17.11 24.90
N GLU A 262 10.93 16.14 25.68
CA GLU A 262 10.74 16.29 27.12
C GLU A 262 12.06 16.56 27.85
N GLU A 263 13.15 15.92 27.43
CA GLU A 263 14.51 16.22 27.91
C GLU A 263 14.94 17.66 27.61
N ALA A 264 14.64 18.16 26.41
CA ALA A 264 14.97 19.52 26.00
C ALA A 264 14.13 20.58 26.74
N GLU A 265 12.88 20.28 27.07
CA GLU A 265 12.00 21.12 27.87
C GLU A 265 12.38 21.13 29.35
N GLY A 266 12.73 19.96 29.92
CA GLY A 266 13.15 19.82 31.31
C GLY A 266 14.55 20.37 31.62
N SER A 267 15.39 20.58 30.60
CA SER A 267 16.72 21.19 30.73
C SER A 267 16.71 22.73 30.61
N ARG A 268 15.55 23.37 30.39
CA ARG A 268 15.38 24.82 30.33
C ARG A 268 14.87 25.42 31.63
#